data_AF-A5H7F4-F1
#
_entry.id   AF-A5H7F4-F1
#
_cell.length_a   1.000
_cell.length_b   1.000
_cell.length_c   1.000
_cell.angle_alpha   90.00
_cell.angle_beta   90.00
_cell.angle_gamma   90.00
#
_symmetry.space_group_name_H-M   'P 1'
#
loop_
_entity.id
_entity.type
_entity.pdbx_description
1 polymer ?
#
loop_
_entity_poly.entity_id
_entity_poly.type
_entity_poly.pdbx_seq_one_letter_code
_entity_poly.pdbx_strand_id
1 'polypeptide(L)'
;SSFEACFMCIVAFSALCYNSYSLVDFWSAGWPGVLIFPASYLLFLICILCETNRTPFDFAESESELISGFNTEYSGIFFTCLFACEYIVIFIFSWLGCVVMFGGGLVSLVVLPFHLLFFMWARATLPRVRYDFFVNFFWSVSLAVLILTFFFVVV
;
A
#
# COMPACT_ATOMS: atom_id res chain seq x y z
N SER A 1 -11.97 1.48 -2.33
CA SER A 1 -12.26 1.68 -3.77
C SER A 1 -11.38 2.76 -4.39
N SER A 2 -11.33 3.98 -3.83
CA SER A 2 -10.46 5.05 -4.38
C SER A 2 -8.96 4.71 -4.34
N PHE A 3 -8.49 4.05 -3.28
CA PHE A 3 -7.08 3.67 -3.12
C PHE A 3 -6.71 2.46 -3.99
N GLU A 4 -7.57 1.45 -4.11
CA GLU A 4 -7.45 0.36 -5.07
C GLU A 4 -7.25 0.86 -6.51
N ALA A 5 -8.02 1.85 -6.95
CA ALA A 5 -7.82 2.46 -8.27
C ALA A 5 -6.41 3.08 -8.41
N CYS A 6 -5.93 3.76 -7.37
CA CYS A 6 -4.57 4.33 -7.38
C CYS A 6 -3.49 3.24 -7.39
N PHE A 7 -3.68 2.15 -6.64
CA PHE A 7 -2.80 1.00 -6.66
C PHE A 7 -2.72 0.38 -8.06
N MET A 8 -3.87 0.20 -8.73
CA MET A 8 -3.91 -0.29 -10.11
C MET A 8 -3.15 0.62 -11.09
N CYS A 9 -3.27 1.95 -10.93
CA CYS A 9 -2.52 2.90 -11.73
C CYS A 9 -1.00 2.80 -11.49
N ILE A 10 -0.57 2.61 -10.23
CA ILE A 10 0.85 2.41 -9.90
C ILE A 10 1.39 1.12 -10.51
N VAL A 11 0.62 0.03 -10.47
CA VAL A 11 1.00 -1.24 -11.11
C VAL A 11 1.08 -1.07 -12.63
N ALA A 12 0.11 -0.42 -13.26
CA ALA A 12 0.13 -0.14 -14.69
C ALA A 12 1.35 0.71 -15.08
N PHE A 13 1.67 1.72 -14.27
CA PHE A 13 2.87 2.54 -14.45
C PHE A 13 4.16 1.71 -14.38
N SER A 14 4.27 0.84 -13.38
CA SER A 14 5.43 -0.04 -13.24
C SER A 14 5.57 -1.01 -14.43
N ALA A 15 4.46 -1.56 -14.92
CA ALA A 15 4.45 -2.44 -16.08
C ALA A 15 4.90 -1.72 -17.37
N LEU A 16 4.56 -0.45 -17.54
CA LEU A 16 5.07 0.37 -18.65
C LEU A 16 6.58 0.58 -18.56
N CYS A 17 7.12 0.81 -17.36
CA CYS A 17 8.56 1.00 -17.17
C CYS A 17 9.37 -0.25 -17.55
N TYR A 18 8.86 -1.44 -17.23
CA TYR A 18 9.51 -2.72 -17.53
C TYR A 18 9.06 -3.34 -18.87
N ASN A 19 8.15 -2.68 -19.60
CA ASN A 19 7.53 -3.16 -20.84
C ASN A 19 6.89 -4.55 -20.76
N SER A 20 6.53 -5.01 -19.56
CA SER A 20 5.88 -6.30 -19.38
C SER A 20 5.01 -6.33 -18.12
N TYR A 21 4.08 -7.29 -18.12
CA TYR A 21 3.17 -7.54 -17.00
C TYR A 21 3.56 -8.80 -16.20
N SER A 22 4.67 -9.45 -16.54
CA SER A 22 5.05 -10.72 -15.92
C SER A 22 5.87 -10.47 -14.66
N LEU A 23 5.49 -11.10 -13.54
CA LEU A 23 6.22 -11.00 -12.27
C LEU A 23 7.67 -11.50 -12.39
N VAL A 24 7.97 -12.37 -13.35
CA VAL A 24 9.32 -12.89 -13.59
C VAL A 24 10.23 -11.77 -14.10
N ASP A 25 9.71 -10.91 -14.97
CA ASP A 25 10.48 -9.79 -15.52
C ASP A 25 10.77 -8.77 -14.41
N PHE A 26 9.77 -8.42 -13.59
CA PHE A 26 9.97 -7.59 -12.38
C PHE A 26 11.02 -8.19 -11.45
N TRP A 27 11.00 -9.51 -11.26
CA TRP A 27 11.97 -10.20 -10.41
C TRP A 27 13.40 -10.08 -10.96
N SER A 28 13.56 -10.13 -12.29
CA SER A 28 14.87 -10.02 -12.95
C SER A 28 15.39 -8.59 -13.12
N ALA A 29 14.51 -7.58 -13.08
CA ALA A 29 14.87 -6.19 -13.36
C ALA A 29 15.76 -5.53 -12.28
N GLY A 30 15.85 -6.14 -11.10
CA GLY A 30 16.75 -5.74 -10.01
C GLY A 30 16.36 -4.42 -9.33
N TRP A 31 17.34 -3.83 -8.63
CA TRP A 31 17.19 -2.65 -7.76
C TRP A 31 17.01 -1.24 -8.39
N PRO A 32 17.18 -0.97 -9.71
CA PRO A 32 17.06 0.40 -10.18
C PRO A 32 15.62 0.94 -10.15
N GLY A 33 14.59 0.09 -10.03
CA GLY A 33 13.17 0.49 -10.05
C GLY A 33 12.80 1.66 -9.12
N VAL A 34 13.34 1.66 -7.89
CA VAL A 34 13.07 2.71 -6.89
C VAL A 34 13.75 4.04 -7.23
N LEU A 35 14.89 3.98 -7.90
CA LEU A 35 15.65 5.17 -8.30
C LEU A 35 14.98 5.91 -9.45
N ILE A 36 14.23 5.19 -10.29
CA ILE A 36 13.57 5.79 -11.44
C ILE A 36 12.38 6.66 -10.96
N PHE A 37 11.65 6.26 -9.90
CA PHE A 37 10.48 7.03 -9.41
C PHE A 37 10.25 6.97 -7.88
N PRO A 38 10.90 7.83 -7.08
CA PRO A 38 10.64 7.89 -5.63
C PRO A 38 9.21 8.33 -5.27
N ALA A 39 8.55 9.10 -6.15
CA ALA A 39 7.19 9.59 -5.93
C ALA A 39 6.14 8.48 -6.00
N SER A 40 6.25 7.54 -6.96
CA SER A 40 5.32 6.41 -7.06
C SER A 40 5.47 5.43 -5.90
N TYR A 41 6.70 5.27 -5.38
CA TYR A 41 6.97 4.48 -4.20
C TYR A 41 6.31 5.06 -2.93
N LEU A 42 6.41 6.38 -2.71
CA LEU A 42 5.74 7.02 -1.59
C LEU A 42 4.22 6.91 -1.68
N LEU A 43 3.65 7.11 -2.87
CA LEU A 43 2.21 6.90 -3.08
C LEU A 43 1.80 5.46 -2.82
N PHE A 44 2.61 4.49 -3.23
CA PHE A 44 2.35 3.08 -2.99
C PHE A 44 2.29 2.75 -1.49
N LEU A 45 3.25 3.25 -0.71
CA LEU A 45 3.24 3.09 0.76
C LEU A 45 1.98 3.71 1.39
N ILE A 46 1.58 4.89 0.95
CA ILE A 46 0.36 5.56 1.42
C ILE A 46 -0.88 4.75 1.03
N CYS A 47 -0.97 4.23 -0.20
CA CYS A 47 -2.10 3.40 -0.65
C CYS A 47 -2.26 2.14 0.20
N ILE A 48 -1.17 1.45 0.54
CA ILE A 48 -1.23 0.26 1.41
C ILE A 48 -1.71 0.64 2.81
N LEU A 49 -1.18 1.73 3.39
CA LEU A 49 -1.64 2.23 4.70
C LEU A 49 -3.16 2.47 4.68
N CYS A 50 -3.67 3.07 3.61
CA CYS A 50 -5.10 3.37 3.48
C CYS A 50 -5.96 2.13 3.26
N GLU A 51 -5.52 1.14 2.49
CA GLU A 51 -6.32 -0.08 2.29
C GLU A 51 -6.34 -1.01 3.50
N THR A 52 -5.41 -0.85 4.44
CA THR A 52 -5.43 -1.61 5.69
C THR A 52 -6.46 -1.09 6.70
N ASN A 53 -7.21 -0.02 6.36
CA ASN A 53 -8.36 0.53 7.11
C ASN A 53 -8.13 0.55 8.63
N ARG A 54 -6.94 0.98 9.07
CA ARG A 54 -6.55 1.03 10.49
C ARG A 54 -5.75 2.29 10.77
N THR A 55 -5.70 2.69 12.04
CA THR A 55 -4.88 3.81 12.54
C THR A 55 -3.53 3.92 11.82
N PRO A 56 -3.21 5.03 11.13
CA PRO A 56 -3.82 6.37 11.21
C PRO A 56 -5.00 6.66 10.27
N PHE A 57 -5.26 5.82 9.27
CA PHE A 57 -6.34 5.99 8.30
C PHE A 57 -7.43 4.97 8.57
N ASP A 58 -8.06 5.11 9.73
CA ASP A 58 -9.22 4.32 10.09
C ASP A 58 -10.47 4.97 9.49
N PHE A 59 -11.36 4.17 8.91
CA PHE A 59 -12.75 4.62 8.73
C PHE A 59 -13.30 4.93 10.12
N ALA A 60 -14.33 5.76 10.24
CA ALA A 60 -14.90 6.16 11.53
C ALA A 60 -15.57 5.01 12.33
N GLU A 61 -15.15 3.75 12.15
CA GLU A 61 -15.41 2.62 13.04
C GLU A 61 -14.47 2.70 14.25
N SER A 62 -14.69 3.74 15.04
CA SER A 62 -13.97 3.95 16.28
C SER A 62 -14.25 2.82 17.27
N GLU A 63 -13.19 2.28 17.86
CA GLU A 63 -13.25 1.38 19.04
C GLU A 63 -13.95 2.04 20.25
N SER A 64 -14.27 3.34 20.19
CA SER A 64 -14.84 4.13 21.29
C SER A 64 -16.27 4.62 21.09
N GLU A 65 -16.82 4.69 19.87
CA GLU A 65 -18.11 5.40 19.65
C GLU A 65 -19.16 4.58 18.86
N LEU A 66 -18.76 3.53 18.14
CA LEU A 66 -19.65 2.53 17.55
C LEU A 66 -18.92 1.20 17.56
N ILE A 67 -19.46 0.23 18.28
CA ILE A 67 -18.90 -1.11 18.34
C ILE A 67 -18.80 -1.61 16.91
N SER A 68 -17.57 -1.83 16.39
CA SER A 68 -17.42 -2.29 15.00
C SER A 68 -18.28 -3.53 14.84
N GLY A 69 -19.15 -3.55 13.83
CA GLY A 69 -20.24 -4.53 13.76
C GLY A 69 -19.70 -5.97 13.90
N PHE A 70 -18.52 -6.20 13.31
CA PHE A 70 -17.80 -7.47 13.36
C PHE A 70 -17.24 -7.83 14.75
N ASN A 71 -16.81 -6.88 15.59
CA ASN A 71 -16.33 -7.17 16.94
C ASN A 71 -17.47 -7.53 17.90
N THR A 72 -18.70 -7.05 17.64
CA THR A 72 -19.90 -7.47 18.38
C THR A 72 -20.48 -8.80 17.92
N GLU A 73 -20.41 -9.08 16.63
CA GLU A 73 -21.10 -10.23 16.03
C GLU A 73 -20.27 -11.51 16.06
N TYR A 74 -18.93 -11.41 16.08
CA TYR A 74 -18.04 -12.56 16.05
C TYR A 74 -17.31 -12.75 17.37
N SER A 75 -17.28 -14.00 17.87
CA SER A 75 -16.55 -14.40 19.06
C SER A 75 -15.68 -15.64 18.83
N GLY A 76 -14.63 -15.81 19.64
CA GLY A 76 -13.75 -16.97 19.59
C GLY A 76 -12.87 -17.03 18.33
N ILE A 77 -12.99 -18.13 17.57
CA ILE A 77 -12.11 -18.42 16.43
C ILE A 77 -12.33 -17.48 15.25
N PHE A 78 -13.60 -17.11 14.97
CA PHE A 78 -13.93 -16.25 13.84
C PHE A 78 -13.36 -14.83 14.00
N PHE A 79 -13.37 -14.31 15.24
CA PHE A 79 -12.73 -13.04 15.59
C PHE A 79 -11.23 -13.09 15.30
N THR A 80 -10.53 -14.14 15.77
CA THR A 80 -9.10 -14.32 15.51
C THR A 80 -8.79 -14.44 14.01
N CYS A 81 -9.67 -15.08 13.24
CA CYS A 81 -9.52 -15.21 11.79
C CYS A 81 -9.59 -13.85 11.08
N LEU A 82 -10.47 -12.95 11.51
CA LEU A 82 -10.55 -11.59 10.94
C LEU A 82 -9.23 -10.83 11.13
N PHE A 83 -8.69 -10.83 12.35
CA PHE A 83 -7.37 -10.21 12.58
C PHE A 83 -6.26 -10.90 11.79
N ALA A 84 -6.26 -12.24 11.73
CA ALA A 84 -5.28 -12.97 10.95
C ALA A 84 -5.32 -12.59 9.46
N CYS A 85 -6.51 -12.49 8.86
CA CYS A 85 -6.69 -12.05 7.48
C CYS A 85 -6.16 -10.62 7.26
N GLU A 86 -6.42 -9.68 8.17
CA GLU A 86 -5.88 -8.33 8.08
C GLU A 86 -4.33 -8.33 8.05
N TYR A 87 -3.69 -9.10 8.94
CA TYR A 87 -2.23 -9.21 8.94
C TYR A 87 -1.67 -9.90 7.70
N ILE A 88 -2.37 -10.90 7.17
CA ILE A 88 -2.00 -11.57 5.92
C ILE A 88 -2.06 -10.58 4.75
N VAL A 89 -3.07 -9.70 4.71
CA VAL A 89 -3.19 -8.67 3.67
C VAL A 89 -2.01 -7.69 3.73
N ILE A 90 -1.61 -7.24 4.91
CA ILE A 90 -0.41 -6.38 5.09
C ILE A 90 0.85 -7.10 4.56
N PHE A 91 0.99 -8.38 4.88
CA PHE A 91 2.12 -9.18 4.41
C PHE A 91 2.13 -9.33 2.88
N ILE A 92 1.00 -9.65 2.26
CA ILE A 92 0.88 -9.82 0.80
C ILE A 92 1.22 -8.52 0.07
N PHE A 93 0.68 -7.38 0.52
CA PHE A 93 0.94 -6.10 -0.13
C PHE A 93 2.37 -5.62 0.06
N SER A 94 2.98 -5.85 1.23
CA SER A 94 4.40 -5.54 1.45
C SER A 94 5.31 -6.39 0.56
N TRP A 95 5.01 -7.68 0.39
CA TRP A 95 5.75 -8.56 -0.52
C TRP A 95 5.60 -8.13 -1.98
N LEU A 96 4.38 -7.86 -2.43
CA LEU A 96 4.12 -7.40 -3.79
C LEU A 96 4.82 -6.06 -4.07
N GLY A 97 4.79 -5.13 -3.12
CA GLY A 97 5.53 -3.88 -3.19
C GLY A 97 7.04 -4.05 -3.35
N CYS A 98 7.62 -5.00 -2.61
CA CYS A 98 9.04 -5.32 -2.74
C CYS A 98 9.35 -5.82 -4.16
N VAL A 99 8.57 -6.74 -4.70
CA VAL A 99 8.81 -7.32 -6.03
C VAL A 99 8.63 -6.30 -7.14
N VAL A 100 7.56 -5.48 -7.09
CA VAL A 100 7.26 -4.51 -8.15
C VAL A 100 8.24 -3.33 -8.14
N MET A 101 8.65 -2.85 -6.95
CA MET A 101 9.44 -1.63 -6.83
C MET A 101 10.94 -1.87 -6.71
N PHE A 102 11.36 -2.86 -5.90
CA PHE A 102 12.77 -3.18 -5.65
C PHE A 102 13.29 -4.37 -6.46
N GLY A 103 12.40 -5.03 -7.21
CA GLY A 103 12.70 -6.24 -7.97
C GLY A 103 12.89 -7.48 -7.09
N GLY A 104 13.48 -8.51 -7.68
CA GLY A 104 13.77 -9.78 -7.02
C GLY A 104 15.11 -9.86 -6.29
N GLY A 105 15.37 -11.03 -5.71
CA GLY A 105 16.69 -11.38 -5.17
C GLY A 105 16.93 -10.98 -3.71
N LEU A 106 18.19 -10.73 -3.36
CA LEU A 106 18.61 -10.44 -1.99
C LEU A 106 18.07 -9.09 -1.48
N VAL A 107 17.88 -8.12 -2.37
CA VAL A 107 17.39 -6.79 -2.00
C VAL A 107 15.96 -6.88 -1.48
N SER A 108 15.06 -7.59 -2.16
CA SER A 108 13.68 -7.73 -1.70
C SER A 108 13.57 -8.49 -0.38
N LEU A 109 14.44 -9.48 -0.14
CA LEU A 109 14.49 -10.20 1.13
C LEU A 109 14.89 -9.28 2.30
N VAL A 110 15.83 -8.36 2.08
CA VAL A 110 16.25 -7.37 3.09
C VAL A 110 15.19 -6.29 3.26
N VAL A 111 14.53 -5.86 2.19
CA VAL A 111 13.58 -4.74 2.18
C VAL A 111 12.19 -5.12 2.74
N LEU A 112 11.79 -6.38 2.65
CA LEU A 112 10.53 -6.88 3.21
C LEU A 112 10.37 -6.63 4.72
N PRO A 113 11.33 -6.99 5.59
CA PRO A 113 11.22 -6.67 7.02
C PRO A 113 11.23 -5.16 7.29
N PHE A 114 11.88 -4.35 6.46
CA PHE A 114 11.80 -2.88 6.56
C PHE A 114 10.40 -2.36 6.24
N HIS A 115 9.71 -2.91 5.24
CA HIS A 115 8.32 -2.55 4.96
C HIS A 115 7.40 -2.92 6.12
N LEU A 116 7.53 -4.15 6.64
CA LEU A 116 6.73 -4.59 7.79
C LEU A 116 7.00 -3.71 9.03
N LEU A 117 8.26 -3.38 9.29
CA LEU A 117 8.63 -2.48 10.38
C LEU A 117 8.12 -1.06 10.15
N PHE A 118 8.13 -0.56 8.92
CA PHE A 118 7.53 0.72 8.56
C PHE A 118 6.02 0.73 8.84
N PHE A 119 5.28 -0.31 8.46
CA PHE A 119 3.85 -0.39 8.76
C PHE A 119 3.58 -0.49 10.26
N MET A 120 4.36 -1.30 11.00
CA MET A 120 4.24 -1.35 12.46
C MET A 120 4.56 0.00 13.11
N TRP A 121 5.58 0.70 12.63
CA TRP A 121 6.00 2.01 13.13
C TRP A 121 4.98 3.10 12.81
N ALA A 122 4.49 3.15 11.57
CA ALA A 122 3.46 4.09 11.14
C ALA A 122 2.18 3.97 11.99
N ARG A 123 1.80 2.73 12.36
CA ARG A 123 0.68 2.48 13.29
C ARG A 123 0.94 2.98 14.71
N ALA A 124 2.18 2.94 15.17
CA ALA A 124 2.55 3.39 16.52
C ALA A 124 2.69 4.91 16.65
N THR A 125 3.12 5.61 15.58
CA THR A 125 3.48 7.03 15.67
C THR A 125 2.46 8.00 15.11
N LEU A 126 1.66 7.60 14.11
CA LEU A 126 0.81 8.55 13.40
C LEU A 126 -0.55 8.73 14.12
N PRO A 127 -0.98 9.99 14.36
CA PRO A 127 -2.28 10.27 14.93
C PRO A 127 -3.39 9.90 13.94
N ARG A 128 -4.58 9.60 14.46
CA ARG A 128 -5.76 9.32 13.64
C ARG A 128 -6.10 10.54 12.77
N VAL A 129 -6.23 10.33 11.46
CA VAL A 129 -6.59 11.36 10.48
C VAL A 129 -8.04 11.15 10.04
N ARG A 130 -8.81 12.24 9.95
CA ARG A 130 -10.17 12.18 9.45
C ARG A 130 -10.20 11.85 7.96
N TYR A 131 -10.92 10.78 7.62
CA TYR A 131 -11.00 10.21 6.27
C TYR A 131 -11.45 11.23 5.21
N ASP A 132 -12.49 12.03 5.45
CA ASP A 132 -13.07 12.95 4.46
C ASP A 132 -12.05 13.95 3.90
N PHE A 133 -11.24 14.56 4.78
CA PHE A 133 -10.23 15.53 4.37
C PHE A 133 -9.04 14.84 3.69
N PHE A 134 -8.68 13.66 4.19
CA PHE A 134 -7.57 12.90 3.65
C PHE A 134 -7.87 12.39 2.23
N VAL A 135 -9.06 11.86 1.95
CA VAL A 135 -9.41 11.37 0.62
C VAL A 135 -9.39 12.49 -0.41
N ASN A 136 -9.93 13.66 -0.08
CA ASN A 136 -9.91 14.81 -1.00
C ASN A 136 -8.48 15.27 -1.29
N PHE A 137 -7.64 15.37 -0.25
CA PHE A 137 -6.22 15.69 -0.41
C PHE A 137 -5.51 14.62 -1.25
N PHE A 138 -5.68 13.36 -0.89
CA PHE A 138 -5.05 12.22 -1.56
C PHE A 138 -5.46 12.13 -3.02
N TRP A 139 -6.73 12.36 -3.36
CA TRP A 139 -7.19 12.31 -4.75
C TRP A 139 -6.55 13.42 -5.59
N SER A 140 -6.45 14.64 -5.05
CA SER A 140 -5.78 15.75 -5.75
C SER A 140 -4.29 15.49 -5.99
N VAL A 141 -3.59 14.93 -5.00
CA VAL A 141 -2.14 14.66 -5.08
C VAL A 141 -1.85 13.42 -5.93
N SER A 142 -2.58 12.32 -5.69
CA SER A 142 -2.44 11.05 -6.42
C SER A 142 -2.64 11.28 -7.91
N LEU A 143 -3.71 11.97 -8.30
CA LEU A 143 -4.01 12.23 -9.71
C LEU A 143 -2.91 13.10 -10.37
N ALA A 144 -2.42 14.14 -9.68
CA ALA A 144 -1.34 14.97 -10.20
C ALA A 144 -0.05 14.18 -10.41
N VAL A 145 0.36 13.37 -9.43
CA VAL A 145 1.59 12.56 -9.53
C VAL A 145 1.45 11.49 -10.61
N LEU A 146 0.31 10.79 -10.69
CA LEU A 146 0.09 9.74 -11.69
C LEU A 146 0.19 10.28 -13.13
N ILE A 147 -0.40 11.45 -13.39
CA ILE A 147 -0.30 12.12 -14.68
C ILE A 147 1.16 12.48 -15.00
N LEU A 148 1.87 13.08 -14.05
CA LEU A 148 3.28 13.45 -14.24
C LEU A 148 4.16 12.24 -14.52
N THR A 149 3.97 11.14 -13.77
CA THR A 149 4.72 9.90 -13.98
C THR A 149 4.46 9.32 -15.36
N PHE A 150 3.21 9.32 -15.83
CA PHE A 150 2.87 8.79 -17.15
C PHE A 150 3.54 9.58 -18.28
N PHE A 151 3.52 10.91 -18.21
CA PHE A 151 4.20 11.75 -19.21
C PHE A 151 5.72 11.55 -19.22
N PHE A 152 6.34 11.33 -18.06
CA PHE A 152 7.79 11.12 -17.99
C PHE A 152 8.23 9.81 -18.66
N VAL A 153 7.41 8.75 -18.63
CA VAL A 153 7.76 7.46 -19.25
C VAL A 153 7.59 7.47 -20.77
N VAL A 154 6.68 8.28 -21.30
CA VAL A 154 6.40 8.37 -22.74
C VAL A 154 7.46 9.20 -23.49
N VAL A 155 8.24 10.03 -22.79
CA VAL A 155 9.30 10.90 -23.35
C VAL A 155 10.66 10.23 -23.25
#